data_AF-A0A6N6MX81-F1
#
_entry.id   AF-A0A6N6MX81-F1
#
_cell.length_a   1.000
_cell.length_b   1.000
_cell.length_c   1.000
_cell.angle_alpha   90.00
_cell.angle_beta   90.00
_cell.angle_gamma   90.00
#
_symmetry.space_group_name_H-M   'P 1'
#
loop_
_entity.id
_entity.type
_entity.pdbx_description
1 polymer ?
#
loop_
_entity_poly.entity_id
_entity_poly.type
_entity_poly.pdbx_seq_one_letter_code
_entity_poly.pdbx_strand_id
1 'polypeptide(L)'
;MPSRCVRSGPDAPSSAALRSKNQIGPGGGIASPDDLKGRTVAVTAGTNTAQFINKLNQDQGLKLNIIHGKDHAESFLLVETGRASAFMEDDILLAGVRANAKDPSKLSILDTSYSADPDALMFRKDDPAFKALVDGTLVGLMTSGAFADLYRRWFEAPVPPRGLNLEFPMSDQLKALIRTPSDKASS
;
A
#
# COMPACT_ATOMS: atom_id res chain seq x y z
N MET A 1 -20.59 -36.65 -4.35
CA MET A 1 -21.38 -35.89 -3.37
C MET A 1 -20.45 -34.91 -2.65
N PRO A 2 -20.69 -33.60 -2.68
CA PRO A 2 -19.81 -32.60 -2.06
C PRO A 2 -20.24 -32.30 -0.62
N SER A 3 -19.28 -32.11 0.28
CA SER A 3 -19.45 -31.64 1.66
C SER A 3 -18.05 -31.27 2.17
N ARG A 4 -17.73 -30.12 2.76
CA ARG A 4 -18.49 -29.01 3.32
C ARG A 4 -17.58 -27.77 3.32
N CYS A 5 -18.12 -26.61 2.95
CA CYS A 5 -17.55 -25.31 3.28
C CYS A 5 -17.58 -25.11 4.81
N VAL A 6 -16.44 -24.73 5.40
CA VAL A 6 -16.36 -24.23 6.77
C VAL A 6 -16.90 -22.80 6.78
N ARG A 7 -17.89 -22.53 7.63
CA ARG A 7 -18.46 -21.20 7.86
C ARG A 7 -17.54 -20.44 8.82
N SER A 8 -17.11 -19.25 8.42
CA SER A 8 -16.46 -18.26 9.28
C SER A 8 -17.53 -17.51 10.08
N GLY A 9 -17.40 -17.44 11.40
CA GLY A 9 -18.20 -16.57 12.27
C GLY A 9 -17.61 -15.16 12.38
N PRO A 10 -18.34 -14.19 12.99
CA PRO A 10 -17.94 -12.79 13.03
C PRO A 10 -17.13 -12.42 14.28
N ASP A 11 -16.28 -11.40 14.11
CA ASP A 11 -15.62 -10.54 15.12
C ASP A 11 -14.37 -11.06 15.87
N ALA A 12 -13.21 -10.94 15.20
CA ALA A 12 -11.97 -10.33 15.72
C ALA A 12 -11.04 -10.01 14.52
N PRO A 13 -10.36 -8.85 14.50
CA PRO A 13 -9.76 -8.28 13.30
C PRO A 13 -8.68 -9.20 12.75
N SER A 14 -8.77 -9.53 11.47
CA SER A 14 -7.77 -10.32 10.77
C SER A 14 -6.42 -9.62 10.86
N SER A 15 -5.50 -10.22 11.62
CA SER A 15 -4.07 -10.00 11.50
C SER A 15 -3.61 -10.40 10.11
N ALA A 16 -3.72 -9.49 9.15
CA ALA A 16 -3.15 -9.57 7.81
C ALA A 16 -3.06 -8.17 7.21
N ALA A 17 -1.92 -7.52 7.42
CA ALA A 17 -1.41 -6.56 6.46
C ALA A 17 0.01 -7.01 6.10
N LEU A 18 0.06 -8.01 5.21
CA LEU A 18 1.07 -8.01 4.16
C LEU A 18 0.92 -6.67 3.46
N ARG A 19 2.01 -6.04 3.00
CA ARG A 19 1.91 -4.83 2.16
C ARG A 19 0.81 -5.04 1.14
N SER A 20 -0.15 -4.13 1.12
CA SER A 20 -1.37 -4.33 0.37
C SER A 20 -1.64 -3.18 -0.57
N LYS A 21 -2.07 -3.51 -1.79
CA LYS A 21 -2.63 -2.53 -2.71
C LYS A 21 -4.09 -2.34 -2.32
N ASN A 22 -4.45 -1.13 -1.94
CA ASN A 22 -5.82 -0.77 -1.56
C ASN A 22 -6.34 0.30 -2.51
N GLN A 23 -7.57 0.74 -2.29
CA GLN A 23 -8.18 1.84 -3.03
C GLN A 23 -8.67 2.89 -2.04
N ILE A 24 -8.56 4.18 -2.39
CA ILE A 24 -9.15 5.29 -1.64
C ILE A 24 -10.16 6.04 -2.48
N GLY A 25 -11.33 6.33 -1.91
CA GLY A 25 -12.40 7.09 -2.57
C GLY A 25 -13.29 7.85 -1.58
N PRO A 26 -14.25 8.66 -2.07
CA PRO A 26 -15.20 9.36 -1.22
C PRO A 26 -16.03 8.38 -0.37
N GLY A 27 -16.19 8.68 0.91
CA GLY A 27 -17.02 7.89 1.82
C GLY A 27 -18.48 7.87 1.39
N GLY A 28 -19.08 6.67 1.31
CA GLY A 28 -20.52 6.49 1.12
C GLY A 28 -21.00 5.85 -0.19
N GLY A 29 -20.11 5.36 -1.06
CA GLY A 29 -20.56 4.72 -2.32
C GLY A 29 -19.62 3.68 -2.95
N ILE A 30 -18.52 3.34 -2.29
CA ILE A 30 -17.55 2.32 -2.72
C ILE A 30 -17.11 1.60 -1.44
N ALA A 31 -17.52 0.34 -1.28
CA ALA A 31 -17.15 -0.50 -0.13
C ALA A 31 -16.34 -1.73 -0.56
N SER A 32 -16.41 -2.09 -1.84
CA SER A 32 -15.75 -3.26 -2.42
C SER A 32 -15.19 -2.95 -3.81
N PRO A 33 -14.25 -3.77 -4.32
CA PRO A 33 -13.79 -3.66 -5.70
C PRO A 33 -14.92 -3.78 -6.75
N ASP A 34 -15.96 -4.56 -6.46
CA ASP A 34 -17.11 -4.72 -7.36
C ASP A 34 -17.87 -3.40 -7.56
N ASP A 35 -17.89 -2.53 -6.55
CA ASP A 35 -18.51 -1.20 -6.65
C ASP A 35 -17.76 -0.28 -7.64
N LEU A 36 -16.51 -0.62 -7.98
CA LEU A 36 -15.70 0.10 -8.96
C LEU A 36 -16.00 -0.33 -10.41
N LYS A 37 -16.80 -1.38 -10.63
CA LYS A 37 -17.08 -1.89 -11.98
C LYS A 37 -17.62 -0.80 -12.90
N GLY A 38 -16.98 -0.62 -14.06
CA GLY A 38 -17.32 0.42 -15.03
C GLY A 38 -16.96 1.85 -14.61
N ARG A 39 -16.38 2.07 -13.42
CA ARG A 39 -15.99 3.40 -12.94
C ARG A 39 -14.58 3.76 -13.38
N THR A 40 -14.27 5.06 -13.26
CA THR A 40 -12.92 5.58 -13.47
C THR A 40 -12.08 5.39 -12.21
N VAL A 41 -10.89 4.79 -12.36
CA VAL A 41 -9.92 4.57 -11.26
C VAL A 41 -8.57 5.17 -11.64
N ALA A 42 -8.02 5.99 -10.76
CA ALA A 42 -6.69 6.56 -10.91
C ALA A 42 -5.62 5.56 -10.45
N VAL A 43 -4.46 5.60 -11.11
CA VAL A 43 -3.23 4.92 -10.70
C VAL A 43 -2.03 5.77 -11.09
N THR A 44 -0.92 5.64 -10.38
CA THR A 44 0.30 6.38 -10.71
C THR A 44 1.01 5.74 -11.90
N ALA A 45 1.42 6.54 -12.89
CA ALA A 45 2.17 6.04 -14.03
C ALA A 45 3.51 5.42 -13.61
N GLY A 46 3.89 4.30 -14.25
CA GLY A 46 5.18 3.66 -14.04
C GLY A 46 5.30 2.80 -12.78
N THR A 47 4.25 2.67 -11.96
CA THR A 47 4.28 1.79 -10.77
C THR A 47 3.94 0.34 -11.11
N ASN A 48 4.32 -0.58 -10.23
CA ASN A 48 3.84 -1.97 -10.31
C ASN A 48 2.31 -2.05 -10.12
N THR A 49 1.70 -1.11 -9.38
CA THR A 49 0.25 -0.99 -9.24
C THR A 49 -0.43 -0.72 -10.57
N ALA A 50 0.15 0.10 -11.45
CA ALA A 50 -0.38 0.31 -12.79
C ALA A 50 -0.43 -0.99 -13.60
N GLN A 51 0.57 -1.86 -13.48
CA GLN A 51 0.56 -3.17 -14.15
C GLN A 51 -0.47 -4.10 -13.49
N PHE A 52 -0.50 -4.13 -12.16
CA PHE A 52 -1.41 -4.94 -11.37
C PHE A 52 -2.88 -4.62 -11.67
N ILE A 53 -3.29 -3.35 -11.62
CA ILE A 53 -4.70 -2.97 -11.83
C ILE A 53 -5.17 -3.28 -13.25
N ASN A 54 -4.28 -3.16 -14.24
CA ASN A 54 -4.58 -3.55 -15.62
C ASN A 54 -4.85 -5.06 -15.72
N LYS A 55 -4.01 -5.88 -15.09
CA LYS A 55 -4.21 -7.33 -15.03
C LYS A 55 -5.49 -7.69 -14.28
N LEU A 56 -5.71 -7.11 -13.11
CA LEU A 56 -6.93 -7.29 -12.31
C LEU A 56 -8.19 -6.96 -13.10
N ASN A 57 -8.19 -5.81 -13.80
CA ASN A 57 -9.31 -5.35 -14.61
C ASN A 57 -9.66 -6.34 -15.73
N GLN A 58 -8.64 -6.92 -16.38
CA GLN A 58 -8.79 -7.94 -17.41
C GLN A 58 -9.31 -9.26 -16.82
N ASP A 59 -8.64 -9.77 -15.78
CA ASP A 59 -8.92 -11.09 -15.19
C ASP A 59 -10.33 -11.14 -14.57
N GLN A 60 -10.79 -10.04 -13.97
CA GLN A 60 -12.10 -9.97 -13.29
C GLN A 60 -13.20 -9.30 -14.12
N GLY A 61 -12.90 -8.82 -15.33
CA GLY A 61 -13.89 -8.17 -16.19
C GLY A 61 -14.54 -6.94 -15.54
N LEU A 62 -13.76 -6.17 -14.78
CA LEU A 62 -14.24 -5.00 -14.02
C LEU A 62 -14.60 -3.82 -14.93
N LYS A 63 -14.10 -3.79 -16.17
CA LYS A 63 -14.35 -2.71 -17.14
C LYS A 63 -14.00 -1.32 -16.58
N LEU A 64 -12.98 -1.24 -15.74
CA LEU A 64 -12.50 0.01 -15.18
C LEU A 64 -12.00 0.92 -16.31
N ASN A 65 -12.31 2.21 -16.22
CA ASN A 65 -11.62 3.24 -16.99
C ASN A 65 -10.39 3.70 -16.20
N ILE A 66 -9.22 3.14 -16.53
CA ILE A 66 -7.98 3.43 -15.78
C ILE A 66 -7.37 4.72 -16.31
N ILE A 67 -7.13 5.68 -15.43
CA ILE A 67 -6.44 6.94 -15.75
C ILE A 67 -5.16 7.07 -14.95
N HIS A 68 -4.16 7.71 -15.55
CA HIS A 68 -2.82 7.78 -14.97
C HIS A 68 -2.48 9.20 -14.48
N GLY A 69 -2.12 9.32 -13.21
CA GLY A 69 -1.43 10.51 -12.68
C GLY A 69 0.08 10.38 -12.86
N LYS A 70 0.79 11.51 -12.98
CA LYS A 70 2.25 11.52 -13.12
C LYS A 70 2.98 11.12 -11.84
N ASP A 71 2.36 11.39 -10.69
CA ASP A 71 2.84 11.13 -9.34
C ASP A 71 1.65 10.85 -8.41
N HIS A 72 1.93 10.41 -7.17
CA HIS A 72 0.87 10.04 -6.22
C HIS A 72 -0.03 11.20 -5.84
N ALA A 73 0.50 12.43 -5.80
CA ALA A 73 -0.29 13.62 -5.45
C ALA A 73 -1.28 13.97 -6.56
N GLU A 74 -0.87 13.89 -7.82
CA GLU A 74 -1.75 14.06 -8.96
C GLU A 74 -2.77 12.92 -9.06
N SER A 75 -2.36 11.67 -8.87
CA SER A 75 -3.27 10.52 -8.85
C SER A 75 -4.38 10.69 -7.81
N PHE A 76 -4.02 11.15 -6.61
CA PHE A 76 -4.98 11.45 -5.56
C PHE A 76 -5.85 12.68 -5.89
N LEU A 77 -5.29 13.72 -6.50
CA LEU A 77 -6.04 14.91 -6.94
C LEU A 77 -7.15 14.56 -7.95
N LEU A 78 -6.96 13.53 -8.78
CA LEU A 78 -8.01 13.03 -9.67
C LEU A 78 -9.24 12.56 -8.88
N VAL A 79 -9.04 11.94 -7.71
CA VAL A 79 -10.13 11.56 -6.80
C VAL A 79 -10.72 12.78 -6.12
N GLU A 80 -9.88 13.67 -5.57
CA GLU A 80 -10.34 14.88 -4.85
C GLU A 80 -11.17 15.81 -5.74
N THR A 81 -10.87 15.84 -7.05
CA THR A 81 -11.60 16.64 -8.05
C THR A 81 -12.77 15.92 -8.70
N GLY A 82 -13.05 14.67 -8.32
CA GLY A 82 -14.14 13.86 -8.86
C GLY A 82 -13.92 13.33 -10.29
N ARG A 83 -12.70 13.42 -10.82
CA ARG A 83 -12.32 12.85 -12.12
C ARG A 83 -12.13 11.33 -12.06
N ALA A 84 -11.76 10.81 -10.89
CA ALA A 84 -11.72 9.39 -10.59
C ALA A 84 -12.59 9.08 -9.36
N SER A 85 -13.19 7.89 -9.36
CA SER A 85 -13.96 7.37 -8.22
C SER A 85 -13.06 6.84 -7.12
N ALA A 86 -11.88 6.34 -7.48
CA ALA A 86 -10.89 5.84 -6.54
C ALA A 86 -9.46 5.99 -7.05
N PHE A 87 -8.48 5.93 -6.16
CA PHE A 87 -7.05 5.82 -6.46
C PHE A 87 -6.52 4.51 -5.85
N MET A 88 -5.89 3.66 -6.68
CA MET A 88 -5.26 2.42 -6.23
C MET A 88 -3.75 2.62 -6.06
N GLU A 89 -3.23 2.28 -4.87
CA GLU A 89 -1.80 2.29 -4.56
C GLU A 89 -1.53 1.45 -3.31
N ASP A 90 -0.26 1.31 -2.94
CA ASP A 90 0.14 0.68 -1.69
C ASP A 90 -0.44 1.42 -0.47
N ASP A 91 -0.93 0.65 0.50
CA ASP A 91 -1.62 1.11 1.71
C ASP A 91 -0.93 2.26 2.44
N ILE A 92 0.39 2.21 2.59
CA ILE A 92 1.17 3.23 3.27
C ILE A 92 1.22 4.55 2.49
N LEU A 93 1.24 4.48 1.15
CA LEU A 93 1.16 5.66 0.29
C LEU A 93 -0.25 6.26 0.36
N LEU A 94 -1.29 5.41 0.41
CA LEU A 94 -2.67 5.84 0.60
C LEU A 94 -2.89 6.50 1.97
N ALA A 95 -2.29 5.96 3.05
CA ALA A 95 -2.32 6.57 4.37
C ALA A 95 -1.67 7.96 4.36
N GLY A 96 -0.52 8.10 3.69
CA GLY A 96 0.18 9.38 3.53
C GLY A 96 -0.62 10.43 2.76
N VAL A 97 -1.24 10.08 1.63
CA VAL A 97 -2.09 11.03 0.88
C VAL A 97 -3.37 11.36 1.64
N ARG A 98 -4.00 10.39 2.32
CA ARG A 98 -5.18 10.62 3.17
C ARG A 98 -4.88 11.61 4.29
N ALA A 99 -3.76 11.42 4.99
CA ALA A 99 -3.33 12.34 6.05
C ALA A 99 -3.16 13.77 5.51
N ASN A 100 -2.66 13.94 4.29
CA ASN A 100 -2.45 15.26 3.70
C ASN A 100 -3.67 15.84 2.96
N ALA A 101 -4.78 15.09 2.83
CA ALA A 101 -5.98 15.55 2.16
C ALA A 101 -6.61 16.79 2.84
N LYS A 102 -7.44 17.54 2.10
CA LYS A 102 -8.18 18.68 2.67
C LYS A 102 -9.18 18.26 3.74
N ASP A 103 -9.81 17.11 3.55
CA ASP A 103 -10.78 16.54 4.47
C ASP A 103 -10.61 15.02 4.55
N PRO A 104 -9.67 14.53 5.40
CA PRO A 104 -9.39 13.11 5.53
C PRO A 104 -10.61 12.28 5.93
N SER A 105 -11.58 12.87 6.63
CA SER A 105 -12.79 12.19 7.10
C SER A 105 -13.74 11.77 5.97
N LYS A 106 -13.62 12.40 4.80
CA LYS A 106 -14.39 12.07 3.60
C LYS A 106 -13.79 10.94 2.78
N LEU A 107 -12.67 10.37 3.21
CA LEU A 107 -11.95 9.36 2.45
C LEU A 107 -11.91 8.05 3.20
N SER A 108 -12.29 6.97 2.52
CA SER A 108 -12.16 5.60 3.03
C SER A 108 -11.14 4.84 2.21
N ILE A 109 -10.20 4.19 2.91
CA ILE A 109 -9.37 3.13 2.32
C ILE A 109 -10.20 1.86 2.38
N LEU A 110 -10.36 1.16 1.25
CA LEU A 110 -11.11 -0.09 1.21
C LEU A 110 -10.39 -1.21 1.97
N ASP A 111 -11.16 -2.07 2.62
CA ASP A 111 -10.63 -3.23 3.37
C ASP A 111 -10.08 -4.31 2.44
N THR A 112 -10.50 -4.31 1.16
CA THR A 112 -9.96 -5.25 0.18
C THR A 112 -8.53 -4.86 -0.18
N SER A 113 -7.64 -5.82 0.05
CA SER A 113 -6.21 -5.65 0.01
C SER A 113 -5.61 -6.72 -0.91
N TYR A 114 -4.72 -6.32 -1.82
CA TYR A 114 -4.02 -7.26 -2.71
C TYR A 114 -2.55 -7.35 -2.32
N SER A 115 -1.98 -8.56 -2.32
CA SER A 115 -0.57 -8.76 -1.99
C SER A 115 0.35 -7.84 -2.83
N ALA A 116 1.29 -7.19 -2.15
CA ALA A 116 2.33 -6.37 -2.76
C ALA A 116 3.72 -6.88 -2.35
N ASP A 117 4.71 -6.54 -3.19
CA ASP A 117 6.10 -6.88 -2.95
C ASP A 117 6.73 -5.98 -1.86
N PRO A 118 7.77 -6.44 -1.15
CA PRO A 118 8.58 -5.61 -0.27
C PRO A 118 9.24 -4.44 -1.00
N ASP A 119 9.21 -3.26 -0.37
CA ASP A 119 10.06 -2.14 -0.81
C ASP A 119 11.54 -2.49 -0.61
N ALA A 120 12.34 -2.16 -1.62
CA ALA A 120 13.78 -2.34 -1.59
C ALA A 120 14.50 -1.07 -2.07
N LEU A 121 15.75 -0.90 -1.65
CA LEU A 121 16.60 0.15 -2.18
C LEU A 121 17.13 -0.27 -3.55
N MET A 122 16.89 0.57 -4.55
CA MET A 122 17.32 0.31 -5.92
C MET A 122 18.70 0.91 -6.19
N PHE A 123 19.57 0.14 -6.86
CA PHE A 123 20.89 0.55 -7.30
C PHE A 123 21.28 -0.19 -8.58
N ARG A 124 22.43 0.15 -9.18
CA ARG A 124 22.90 -0.50 -10.42
C ARG A 124 23.17 -1.98 -10.19
N LYS A 125 22.76 -2.82 -11.14
CA LYS A 125 22.84 -4.29 -11.06
C LYS A 125 24.26 -4.81 -10.81
N ASP A 126 25.25 -4.24 -11.48
CA ASP A 126 26.63 -4.76 -11.51
C ASP A 126 27.56 -4.04 -10.52
N ASP A 127 27.04 -3.64 -9.35
CA ASP A 127 27.76 -2.91 -8.31
C ASP A 127 27.73 -3.66 -6.95
N PRO A 128 28.38 -4.83 -6.84
CA PRO A 128 28.29 -5.68 -5.65
C PRO A 128 28.93 -5.05 -4.40
N ALA A 129 29.95 -4.21 -4.58
CA ALA A 129 30.57 -3.49 -3.47
C ALA A 129 29.60 -2.46 -2.87
N PHE A 130 28.87 -1.73 -3.70
CA PHE A 130 27.84 -0.82 -3.23
C PHE A 130 26.67 -1.56 -2.58
N LYS A 131 26.23 -2.70 -3.17
CA LYS A 131 25.23 -3.57 -2.53
C LYS A 131 25.65 -3.98 -1.12
N ALA A 132 26.88 -4.50 -0.96
CA ALA A 132 27.38 -4.95 0.35
C ALA A 132 27.40 -3.82 1.39
N LEU A 133 27.75 -2.59 0.97
CA LEU A 133 27.68 -1.41 1.84
C LEU A 133 26.26 -1.09 2.27
N VAL A 134 25.31 -1.09 1.33
CA VAL A 134 23.89 -0.82 1.60
C VAL A 134 23.31 -1.89 2.54
N ASP A 135 23.52 -3.17 2.22
CA ASP A 135 23.01 -4.29 3.02
C ASP A 135 23.61 -4.25 4.44
N GLY A 136 24.93 -4.06 4.56
CA GLY A 136 25.60 -3.95 5.86
C GLY A 136 25.07 -2.80 6.71
N THR A 137 24.76 -1.66 6.08
CA THR A 137 24.16 -0.50 6.76
C THR A 137 22.74 -0.82 7.25
N LEU A 138 21.91 -1.42 6.39
CA LEU A 138 20.53 -1.79 6.75
C LEU A 138 20.51 -2.83 7.88
N VAL A 139 21.34 -3.87 7.79
CA VAL A 139 21.47 -4.88 8.85
C VAL A 139 21.93 -4.24 10.16
N GLY A 140 22.89 -3.31 10.10
CA GLY A 140 23.32 -2.54 11.27
C GLY A 140 22.18 -1.75 11.93
N LEU A 141 21.34 -1.07 11.13
CA LEU A 141 20.17 -0.34 11.64
C LEU A 141 19.11 -1.28 12.24
N MET A 142 18.86 -2.42 11.60
CA MET A 142 17.90 -3.42 12.07
C MET A 142 18.33 -4.06 13.38
N THR A 143 19.58 -4.50 13.47
CA THR A 143 20.13 -5.20 14.65
C THR A 143 20.37 -4.28 15.84
N SER A 144 20.70 -3.01 15.61
CA SER A 144 20.87 -2.02 16.69
C SER A 144 19.55 -1.50 17.28
N GLY A 145 18.41 -1.75 16.60
CA GLY A 145 17.12 -1.18 16.96
C GLY A 145 16.85 0.21 16.36
N ALA A 146 17.85 0.86 15.75
CA ALA A 146 17.70 2.18 15.12
C ALA A 146 16.64 2.18 14.00
N PHE A 147 16.46 1.06 13.29
CA PHE A 147 15.37 0.91 12.32
C PHE A 147 13.99 1.06 12.98
N ALA A 148 13.77 0.44 14.15
CA ALA A 148 12.51 0.53 14.86
C ALA A 148 12.24 1.96 15.37
N ASP A 149 13.28 2.67 15.80
CA ASP A 149 13.18 4.09 16.17
C ASP A 149 12.77 4.97 15.00
N LEU A 150 13.40 4.76 13.84
CA LEU A 150 13.03 5.44 12.60
C LEU A 150 11.60 5.12 12.19
N TYR A 151 11.19 3.86 12.28
CA TYR A 151 9.84 3.45 11.95
C TYR A 151 8.81 4.17 12.82
N ARG A 152 8.99 4.15 14.14
CA ARG A 152 8.10 4.86 15.08
C ARG A 152 8.01 6.35 14.76
N ARG A 153 9.14 6.99 14.48
CA ARG A 153 9.19 8.43 14.16
C ARG A 153 8.34 8.78 12.94
N TRP A 154 8.33 7.93 11.91
CA TRP A 154 7.69 8.25 10.63
C TRP A 154 6.29 7.68 10.45
N PHE A 155 5.94 6.62 11.18
CA PHE A 155 4.68 5.89 10.97
C PHE A 155 3.77 5.83 12.19
N GLU A 156 4.32 5.99 13.39
CA GLU A 156 3.58 5.85 14.66
C GLU A 156 3.61 7.14 15.51
N ALA A 157 4.21 8.22 15.00
CA ALA A 157 4.33 9.51 15.65
C ALA A 157 3.94 10.66 14.71
N PRO A 158 3.60 11.85 15.26
CA PRO A 158 3.36 13.06 14.47
C PRO A 158 4.52 13.39 13.51
N VAL A 159 4.22 13.48 12.21
CA VAL A 159 5.19 13.86 11.17
C VAL A 159 4.92 15.24 10.57
N PRO A 160 5.95 16.01 10.20
CA PRO A 160 5.79 17.25 9.44
C PRO A 160 5.10 17.04 8.08
N PRO A 161 4.49 18.10 7.49
CA PRO A 161 4.42 19.48 7.99
C PRO A 161 3.23 19.74 8.93
N ARG A 162 2.22 18.87 8.94
CA ARG A 162 0.97 19.08 9.69
C ARG A 162 0.94 18.44 11.08
N GLY A 163 1.97 17.69 11.46
CA GLY A 163 2.02 17.00 12.76
C GLY A 163 0.99 15.87 12.86
N LEU A 164 0.66 15.23 11.74
CA LEU A 164 -0.31 14.13 11.72
C LEU A 164 0.40 12.81 11.99
N ASN A 165 -0.26 11.92 12.73
CA ASN A 165 0.18 10.54 12.91
C ASN A 165 -0.47 9.66 11.84
N LEU A 166 0.31 8.79 11.19
CA LEU A 166 -0.22 7.82 10.23
C LEU A 166 -0.91 6.65 10.92
N GLU A 167 -0.63 6.44 12.21
CA GLU A 167 -1.16 5.34 13.02
C GLU A 167 -0.93 3.98 12.36
N PHE A 168 0.27 3.80 11.78
CA PHE A 168 0.61 2.64 10.96
C PHE A 168 1.63 1.78 11.71
N PRO A 169 1.19 0.84 12.57
CA PRO A 169 2.10 0.03 13.37
C PRO A 169 2.87 -0.97 12.52
N MET A 170 4.10 -1.28 12.95
CA MET A 170 4.93 -2.25 12.25
C MET A 170 4.24 -3.62 12.17
N SER A 171 4.06 -4.14 10.96
CA SER A 171 3.45 -5.45 10.73
C SER A 171 4.34 -6.58 11.23
N ASP A 172 3.75 -7.73 11.56
CA ASP A 172 4.52 -8.90 12.02
C ASP A 172 5.42 -9.48 10.94
N GLN A 173 5.04 -9.34 9.67
CA GLN A 173 5.87 -9.71 8.54
C GLN A 173 7.12 -8.80 8.47
N LEU A 174 6.96 -7.48 8.60
CA LEU A 174 8.10 -6.58 8.62
C LEU A 174 9.00 -6.83 9.83
N LYS A 175 8.42 -7.08 11.02
CA LYS A 175 9.19 -7.52 12.20
C LYS A 175 9.98 -8.80 11.93
N ALA A 176 9.41 -9.75 11.19
CA ALA A 176 10.11 -10.98 10.81
C ALA A 176 11.25 -10.72 9.83
N LEU A 177 11.05 -9.87 8.82
CA LEU A 177 12.10 -9.46 7.87
C LEU A 177 13.25 -8.71 8.55
N ILE A 178 12.96 -7.88 9.55
CA ILE A 178 13.99 -7.19 10.35
C ILE A 178 14.82 -8.19 11.16
N ARG A 179 14.19 -9.22 11.71
CA ARG A 179 14.89 -10.30 12.45
C ARG A 179 15.74 -11.17 11.53
N THR A 180 15.27 -11.41 10.32
CA THR A 180 15.94 -12.27 9.33
C THR A 180 15.95 -11.59 7.95
N PRO A 181 16.88 -10.64 7.71
CA PRO A 181 16.97 -9.93 6.45
C PRO A 181 17.25 -10.86 5.27
N SER A 182 16.71 -10.53 4.09
CA SER A 182 16.76 -11.40 2.90
C SER A 182 16.75 -10.58 1.60
N ASP A 183 17.46 -11.08 0.60
CA ASP A 183 17.47 -10.56 -0.78
C ASP A 183 16.39 -11.18 -1.68
N LYS A 184 15.58 -12.09 -1.13
CA LYS A 184 14.52 -12.77 -1.90
C LYS A 184 13.32 -11.86 -2.07
N ALA A 185 12.84 -11.75 -3.30
CA ALA A 185 11.50 -11.25 -3.57
C ALA A 185 10.44 -12.12 -2.88
N SER A 186 9.30 -11.52 -2.54
CA SER A 186 8.11 -12.28 -2.17
C SER A 186 7.68 -13.18 -3.33
N SER A 187 7.56 -14.48 -3.05
CA SER A 187 7.01 -15.49 -3.95
C SER A 187 5.51 -15.61 -3.80
#